data_AF-A0A7X5E2A7-F1
#
_entry.id   AF-A0A7X5E2A7-F1
#
_cell.length_a   1.000
_cell.length_b   1.000
_cell.length_c   1.000
_cell.angle_alpha   90.00
_cell.angle_beta   90.00
_cell.angle_gamma   90.00
#
_symmetry.space_group_name_H-M   'P 1'
#
loop_
_entity.id
_entity.type
_entity.pdbx_description
1 polymer ?
#
loop_
_entity_poly.entity_id
_entity_poly.type
_entity_poly.pdbx_seq_one_letter_code
_entity_poly.pdbx_strand_id
1 'polypeptide(L)'
;MGFLLPGKRLYAPFRPFARILQENIQEPAKHCPFPSGIIRIVNNPDFPTCKEAPMNDFLIDLYECAAVLLPFGLLCRYALRTGRAPAVRHRPLLPLLGLYLFGVFHVTGSGTLFDALRWKLEFRPEEISLLPFSDPDLNTVFCVLNVLLLLPLGVLLPALWERFRSPWHTLAYGSGLSLTVELSQLLNRRRTDVDDLLLNTLGTLLGLLLYRLYCRIRRLPAPEPGPPAALAPALYIAVPFLCRFLLYNEWGLAKLLYGF
;
A
#
# COMPACT_ATOMS: atom_id res chain seq x y z
N MET A 1 38.25 26.37 20.29
CA MET A 1 37.80 26.95 19.01
C MET A 1 37.99 25.91 17.93
N GLY A 2 36.91 25.27 17.48
CA GLY A 2 36.94 24.27 16.42
C GLY A 2 35.69 24.43 15.56
N PHE A 3 35.93 24.58 14.27
CA PHE A 3 35.03 25.06 13.23
C PHE A 3 33.87 24.10 12.89
N LEU A 4 32.75 24.70 12.46
CA LEU A 4 31.73 24.12 11.60
C LEU A 4 32.32 23.65 10.26
N LEU A 5 31.82 22.55 9.70
CA LEU A 5 31.21 22.43 8.35
C LEU A 5 30.70 20.98 8.11
N PRO A 6 29.74 20.78 7.17
CA PRO A 6 28.60 19.88 7.33
C PRO A 6 28.59 18.72 6.34
N GLY A 7 27.62 17.82 6.54
CA GLY A 7 27.13 16.95 5.48
C GLY A 7 27.53 15.50 5.63
N LYS A 8 26.53 14.66 5.88
CA LYS A 8 26.42 13.27 5.40
C LYS A 8 24.96 12.86 5.55
N ARG A 9 24.25 12.81 4.42
CA ARG A 9 22.92 12.20 4.30
C ARG A 9 23.07 10.71 4.57
N LEU A 10 22.38 10.19 5.59
CA LEU A 10 22.19 8.76 5.73
C LEU A 10 20.93 8.36 4.97
N TYR A 11 21.11 7.49 3.97
CA TYR A 11 20.03 6.82 3.26
C TYR A 11 19.40 5.76 4.18
N ALA A 12 18.11 5.89 4.44
CA ALA A 12 17.31 4.90 5.15
C ALA A 12 16.99 3.70 4.24
N PRO A 13 16.94 2.45 4.76
CA PRO A 13 16.47 1.32 3.99
C PRO A 13 14.95 1.39 3.84
N PHE A 14 14.51 1.69 2.62
CA PHE A 14 13.23 1.29 1.99
C PHE A 14 12.01 1.05 2.90
N ARG A 15 11.34 2.12 3.33
CA ARG A 15 9.87 2.24 3.28
C ARG A 15 9.56 3.62 2.65
N PRO A 16 9.05 3.73 1.40
CA PRO A 16 9.06 5.00 0.66
C PRO A 16 8.14 6.09 1.21
N PHE A 17 7.32 5.82 2.23
CA PHE A 17 6.28 6.72 2.73
C PHE A 17 6.27 6.89 4.26
N ALA A 18 7.43 6.80 4.90
CA ALA A 18 7.59 7.29 6.28
C ALA A 18 7.80 8.81 6.28
N ARG A 19 6.75 9.57 5.90
CA ARG A 19 6.71 11.03 6.04
C ARG A 19 5.77 11.42 7.19
N ILE A 20 5.99 10.86 8.38
CA ILE A 20 5.52 11.38 9.67
C ILE A 20 6.51 10.88 10.72
N LEU A 21 7.02 11.79 11.55
CA LEU A 21 8.08 11.67 12.58
C LEU A 21 9.50 12.03 12.12
N GLN A 22 9.70 13.27 11.68
CA GLN A 22 11.01 13.91 11.90
C GLN A 22 10.95 15.43 12.08
N GLU A 23 10.03 15.92 12.91
CA GLU A 23 10.17 17.26 13.50
C GLU A 23 10.16 17.19 15.03
N ASN A 24 11.18 17.80 15.63
CA ASN A 24 11.38 18.09 17.06
C ASN A 24 11.85 16.97 18.00
N ILE A 25 13.04 16.41 17.74
CA ILE A 25 13.92 15.98 18.84
C ILE A 25 15.33 16.54 18.59
N GLN A 26 15.61 17.71 19.18
CA GLN A 26 16.97 18.18 19.43
C GLN A 26 17.55 17.34 20.57
N GLU A 27 18.40 16.35 20.28
CA GLU A 27 19.48 15.91 21.19
C GLU A 27 20.56 15.14 20.40
N PRO A 28 21.86 15.27 20.77
CA PRO A 28 22.97 14.87 19.92
C PRO A 28 23.21 13.34 19.94
N ALA A 29 23.31 12.77 18.74
CA ALA A 29 23.52 11.36 18.48
C ALA A 29 24.92 10.83 18.87
N LYS A 30 24.94 9.69 19.59
CA LYS A 30 25.94 8.62 19.38
C LYS A 30 25.24 7.43 18.73
N HIS A 31 25.80 6.95 17.62
CA HIS A 31 25.27 6.00 16.63
C HIS A 31 24.76 4.63 17.16
N CYS A 32 23.55 4.23 16.75
CA CYS A 32 23.23 2.99 15.99
C CYS A 32 21.75 3.02 15.48
N PRO A 33 21.45 2.66 14.21
CA PRO A 33 20.11 2.76 13.62
C PRO A 33 19.41 1.39 13.51
N PHE A 34 18.24 1.23 14.15
CA PHE A 34 17.22 0.24 13.77
C PHE A 34 16.24 0.93 12.80
N PRO A 35 15.76 0.26 11.74
CA PRO A 35 14.56 0.71 11.06
C PRO A 35 13.32 0.25 11.86
N SER A 36 12.42 1.20 12.10
CA SER A 36 11.08 1.04 12.71
C SER A 36 11.01 0.99 14.25
N GLY A 37 11.24 2.15 14.88
CA GLY A 37 10.45 2.55 16.06
C GLY A 37 10.81 2.00 17.44
N ILE A 38 11.87 1.22 17.60
CA ILE A 38 12.38 0.83 18.93
C ILE A 38 13.90 0.96 18.94
N ILE A 39 14.44 1.98 19.63
CA ILE A 39 15.83 1.95 20.09
C ILE A 39 15.91 2.48 21.52
N ARG A 40 16.12 1.55 22.47
CA ARG A 40 17.10 1.77 23.52
C ARG A 40 17.95 0.52 23.71
N ILE A 41 19.25 0.77 23.81
CA ILE A 41 20.34 -0.18 23.98
C ILE A 41 20.39 -0.62 25.45
N VAL A 42 20.26 -1.91 25.70
CA VAL A 42 20.78 -2.56 26.91
C VAL A 42 21.44 -3.84 26.42
N ASN A 43 22.69 -4.10 26.82
CA ASN A 43 23.25 -5.46 26.83
C ASN A 43 22.42 -6.24 27.85
N ASN A 44 21.21 -6.61 27.46
CA ASN A 44 20.33 -7.48 28.22
C ASN A 44 20.34 -8.82 27.50
N PRO A 45 20.72 -9.93 28.15
CA PRO A 45 20.65 -11.27 27.56
C PRO A 45 19.23 -11.68 27.10
N ASP A 46 18.22 -10.86 27.40
CA ASP A 46 16.82 -11.08 27.01
C ASP A 46 16.43 -10.54 25.61
N PHE A 47 17.32 -9.85 24.87
CA PHE A 47 17.01 -9.34 23.51
C PHE A 47 17.68 -10.14 22.38
N PRO A 48 17.00 -10.35 21.23
CA PRO A 48 17.52 -11.16 20.13
C PRO A 48 18.76 -10.56 19.48
N THR A 49 19.67 -11.43 19.06
CA THR A 49 20.96 -11.04 18.49
C THR A 49 20.80 -10.40 17.10
N CYS A 50 21.79 -9.62 16.63
CA CYS A 50 21.75 -8.95 15.31
C CYS A 50 21.52 -9.89 14.10
N LYS A 51 21.65 -11.21 14.25
CA LYS A 51 21.32 -12.19 13.21
C LYS A 51 19.85 -12.61 13.20
N GLU A 52 19.16 -12.51 14.34
CA GLU A 52 17.76 -12.92 14.49
C GLU A 52 16.79 -11.83 14.03
N ALA A 53 17.16 -10.55 14.20
CA ALA A 53 16.36 -9.41 13.73
C ALA A 53 15.99 -9.44 12.23
N PRO A 54 16.92 -9.59 11.26
CA PRO A 54 16.55 -9.61 9.84
C PRO A 54 15.69 -10.82 9.44
N MET A 55 15.82 -11.95 10.15
CA MET A 55 14.99 -13.12 9.91
C MET A 55 13.56 -12.90 10.43
N ASN A 56 13.40 -12.26 11.58
CA ASN A 56 12.10 -11.93 12.14
C ASN A 56 11.35 -10.88 11.31
N ASP A 57 12.06 -9.88 10.77
CA ASP A 57 11.47 -8.90 9.86
C ASP A 57 10.96 -9.55 8.56
N PHE A 58 11.73 -10.49 8.00
CA PHE A 58 11.29 -11.28 6.85
C PHE A 58 10.03 -12.09 7.14
N LEU A 59 9.89 -12.65 8.35
CA LEU A 59 8.69 -13.39 8.74
C LEU A 59 7.45 -12.50 8.84
N ILE A 60 7.60 -11.25 9.28
CA ILE A 60 6.52 -10.27 9.32
C ILE A 60 6.07 -9.90 7.90
N ASP A 61 7.03 -9.64 6.99
CA ASP A 61 6.73 -9.33 5.59
C ASP A 61 6.07 -10.54 4.87
N LEU A 62 6.57 -11.75 5.14
CA LEU A 62 5.97 -12.99 4.62
C LEU A 62 4.54 -13.19 5.13
N TYR A 63 4.28 -12.84 6.40
CA TYR A 63 2.94 -12.89 6.97
C TYR A 63 1.99 -11.92 6.27
N GLU A 64 2.39 -10.67 6.07
CA GLU A 64 1.58 -9.69 5.32
C GLU A 64 1.30 -10.18 3.89
N CYS A 65 2.35 -10.67 3.22
CA CYS A 65 2.26 -11.22 1.88
C CYS A 65 1.26 -12.38 1.81
N ALA A 66 1.31 -13.32 2.77
CA ALA A 66 0.37 -14.44 2.85
C ALA A 66 -1.07 -13.96 3.11
N ALA A 67 -1.26 -12.99 4.01
CA ALA A 67 -2.58 -12.43 4.34
C ALA A 67 -3.27 -11.76 3.14
N VAL A 68 -2.51 -11.29 2.16
CA VAL A 68 -3.02 -10.67 0.92
C VAL A 68 -3.12 -11.68 -0.23
N LEU A 69 -2.04 -12.39 -0.55
CA LEU A 69 -1.94 -13.18 -1.78
C LEU A 69 -2.67 -14.52 -1.69
N LEU A 70 -2.75 -15.15 -0.51
CA LEU A 70 -3.50 -16.41 -0.35
C LEU A 70 -4.99 -16.23 -0.62
N PRO A 71 -5.73 -15.31 0.04
CA PRO A 71 -7.15 -15.12 -0.23
C PRO A 71 -7.41 -14.64 -1.66
N PHE A 72 -6.54 -13.78 -2.21
CA PHE A 72 -6.62 -13.39 -3.63
C PHE A 72 -6.46 -14.60 -4.56
N GLY A 73 -5.45 -15.45 -4.32
CA GLY A 73 -5.22 -16.67 -5.09
C GLY A 73 -6.37 -17.67 -5.00
N LEU A 74 -6.95 -17.85 -3.81
CA LEU A 74 -8.15 -18.67 -3.61
C LEU A 74 -9.36 -18.11 -4.36
N LEU A 75 -9.56 -16.79 -4.36
CA LEU A 75 -10.62 -16.13 -5.13
C LEU A 75 -10.43 -16.32 -6.63
N CYS A 76 -9.20 -16.14 -7.14
CA CYS A 76 -8.87 -16.41 -8.53
C CYS A 76 -9.11 -17.88 -8.90
N ARG A 77 -8.68 -18.82 -8.06
CA ARG A 77 -8.90 -20.25 -8.26
C ARG A 77 -10.38 -20.60 -8.28
N TYR A 78 -11.17 -20.03 -7.38
CA TYR A 78 -12.62 -20.18 -7.36
C TYR A 78 -13.24 -19.65 -8.65
N ALA A 79 -12.91 -18.41 -9.04
CA ALA A 79 -13.44 -17.80 -10.26
C ALA A 79 -13.07 -18.59 -11.52
N LEU A 80 -11.85 -19.13 -11.60
CA LEU A 80 -11.41 -19.98 -12.72
C LEU A 80 -12.19 -21.30 -12.77
N ARG A 81 -12.38 -21.96 -11.62
CA ARG A 81 -13.12 -23.23 -11.52
C ARG A 81 -14.60 -23.10 -11.83
N THR A 82 -15.23 -21.99 -11.47
CA THR A 82 -16.65 -21.75 -11.73
C THR A 82 -16.91 -21.05 -13.06
N GLY A 83 -15.90 -20.83 -13.91
CA GLY A 83 -16.05 -20.09 -15.17
C GLY A 83 -16.42 -18.62 -15.02
N ARG A 84 -16.17 -18.02 -13.84
CA ARG A 84 -16.47 -16.62 -13.48
C ARG A 84 -15.27 -15.69 -13.55
N ALA A 85 -14.11 -16.20 -13.94
CA ALA A 85 -12.90 -15.40 -14.15
C ALA A 85 -13.01 -14.54 -15.41
N PRO A 86 -12.20 -13.46 -15.53
CA PRO A 86 -12.04 -12.72 -16.78
C PRO A 86 -11.70 -13.61 -17.98
N ALA A 87 -11.90 -13.06 -19.19
CA ALA A 87 -11.61 -13.76 -20.44
C ALA A 87 -10.20 -14.36 -20.45
N VAL A 88 -10.05 -15.53 -21.10
CA VAL A 88 -8.84 -16.36 -21.04
C VAL A 88 -7.57 -15.55 -21.34
N ARG A 89 -7.63 -14.68 -22.35
CA ARG A 89 -6.55 -13.78 -22.76
C ARG A 89 -6.02 -12.87 -21.65
N HIS A 90 -6.87 -12.49 -20.70
CA HIS A 90 -6.55 -11.52 -19.64
C HIS A 90 -6.21 -12.18 -18.31
N ARG A 91 -6.40 -13.49 -18.16
CA ARG A 91 -6.06 -14.26 -16.95
C ARG A 91 -4.62 -14.07 -16.44
N PRO A 92 -3.55 -13.96 -17.26
CA PRO A 92 -2.21 -13.71 -16.73
C PRO A 92 -2.06 -12.36 -16.01
N LEU A 93 -2.99 -11.41 -16.19
CA LEU A 93 -2.99 -10.13 -15.46
C LEU A 93 -3.50 -10.26 -14.02
N LEU A 94 -4.19 -11.35 -13.68
CA LEU A 94 -4.69 -11.59 -12.31
C LEU A 94 -3.55 -11.69 -11.27
N PRO A 95 -2.51 -12.54 -11.43
CA PRO A 95 -1.41 -12.56 -10.47
C PRO A 95 -0.66 -11.23 -10.40
N LEU A 96 -0.55 -10.50 -11.52
CA LEU A 96 0.01 -9.14 -11.53
C LEU A 96 -0.83 -8.18 -10.68
N LEU A 97 -2.15 -8.23 -10.78
CA LEU A 97 -3.05 -7.45 -9.92
C LEU A 97 -2.86 -7.81 -8.44
N GLY A 98 -2.76 -9.10 -8.11
CA GLY A 98 -2.54 -9.54 -6.73
C GLY A 98 -1.24 -9.02 -6.13
N LEU A 99 -0.12 -9.18 -6.86
CA LEU A 99 1.19 -8.67 -6.46
C LEU A 99 1.20 -7.14 -6.35
N TYR A 100 0.54 -6.46 -7.28
CA TYR A 100 0.37 -5.02 -7.25
C TYR A 100 -0.39 -4.56 -6.00
N LEU A 101 -1.52 -5.19 -5.66
CA LEU A 101 -2.31 -4.84 -4.48
C LEU A 101 -1.52 -5.08 -3.19
N PHE A 102 -0.77 -6.18 -3.09
CA PHE A 102 0.16 -6.40 -1.98
C PHE A 102 1.17 -5.24 -1.88
N GLY A 103 1.80 -4.87 -2.99
CA GLY A 103 2.74 -3.75 -3.04
C GLY A 103 2.11 -2.44 -2.57
N VAL A 104 0.90 -2.12 -3.02
CA VAL A 104 0.17 -0.92 -2.55
C VAL A 104 -0.04 -0.98 -1.04
N PHE A 105 -0.59 -2.07 -0.49
CA PHE A 105 -0.90 -2.16 0.94
C PHE A 105 0.35 -2.13 1.83
N HIS A 106 1.42 -2.79 1.38
CA HIS A 106 2.71 -2.84 2.08
C HIS A 106 3.42 -1.47 2.05
N VAL A 107 3.54 -0.85 0.88
CA VAL A 107 4.21 0.46 0.72
C VAL A 107 3.47 1.58 1.45
N THR A 108 2.13 1.58 1.37
CA THR A 108 1.31 2.59 2.05
C THR A 108 1.19 2.36 3.55
N GLY A 109 1.54 1.16 4.04
CA GLY A 109 1.33 0.79 5.44
C GLY A 109 -0.14 0.97 5.84
N SER A 110 -1.06 0.49 5.00
CA SER A 110 -2.50 0.57 5.25
C SER A 110 -2.84 0.01 6.64
N GLY A 111 -3.73 0.67 7.38
CA GLY A 111 -4.04 0.27 8.75
C GLY A 111 -4.81 -1.03 8.85
N THR A 112 -4.78 -1.64 10.03
CA THR A 112 -5.41 -2.93 10.34
C THR A 112 -6.42 -2.81 11.47
N LEU A 113 -7.24 -3.85 11.66
CA LEU A 113 -8.11 -3.96 12.81
C LEU A 113 -7.32 -3.94 14.12
N PHE A 114 -6.13 -4.52 14.14
CA PHE A 114 -5.29 -4.58 15.33
C PHE A 114 -4.74 -3.22 15.72
N ASP A 115 -4.46 -2.35 14.75
CA ASP A 115 -4.13 -0.95 15.01
C ASP A 115 -5.31 -0.21 15.66
N ALA A 116 -6.51 -0.41 15.09
CA ALA A 116 -7.74 0.19 15.61
C ALA A 116 -8.01 -0.22 17.07
N LEU A 117 -7.86 -1.52 17.38
CA LEU A 117 -8.04 -2.06 18.73
C LEU A 117 -6.96 -1.55 19.69
N ARG A 118 -5.71 -1.46 19.23
CA ARG A 118 -4.59 -0.95 20.03
C ARG A 118 -4.80 0.50 20.45
N TRP A 119 -5.26 1.33 19.52
CA TRP A 119 -5.52 2.75 19.74
C TRP A 119 -6.94 3.03 20.23
N LYS A 120 -7.70 1.99 20.61
CA LYS A 120 -9.05 2.07 21.17
C LYS A 120 -10.03 2.90 20.33
N LEU A 121 -9.84 2.94 19.01
CA LEU A 121 -10.64 3.77 18.10
C LEU A 121 -10.68 5.27 18.49
N GLU A 122 -9.66 5.78 19.18
CA GLU A 122 -9.58 7.19 19.53
C GLU A 122 -9.25 8.02 18.27
N PHE A 123 -10.22 8.77 17.76
CA PHE A 123 -10.03 9.65 16.60
C PHE A 123 -9.43 10.99 17.03
N ARG A 124 -8.38 11.46 16.33
CA ARG A 124 -7.77 12.77 16.55
C ARG A 124 -7.95 13.63 15.31
N PRO A 125 -8.71 14.74 15.38
CA PRO A 125 -8.96 15.60 14.21
C PRO A 125 -7.69 16.15 13.57
N GLU A 126 -6.59 16.27 14.34
CA GLU A 126 -5.28 16.75 13.88
C GLU A 126 -4.60 15.79 12.89
N GLU A 127 -5.05 14.54 12.83
CA GLU A 127 -4.56 13.53 11.89
C GLU A 127 -5.21 13.66 10.49
N ILE A 128 -6.15 14.60 10.30
CA ILE A 128 -6.89 14.78 9.04
C ILE A 128 -6.56 16.14 8.40
N SER A 129 -5.97 16.12 7.20
CA SER A 129 -5.79 17.32 6.38
C SER A 129 -6.75 17.30 5.19
N LEU A 130 -7.86 18.02 5.31
CA LEU A 130 -8.84 18.15 4.23
C LEU A 130 -8.55 19.29 3.26
N LEU A 131 -7.58 20.15 3.60
CA LEU A 131 -7.26 21.33 2.81
C LEU A 131 -6.18 20.94 1.78
N PRO A 132 -6.51 20.95 0.48
CA PRO A 132 -5.59 20.48 -0.55
C PRO A 132 -4.40 21.42 -0.68
N PHE A 133 -3.22 20.86 -0.95
CA PHE A 133 -1.95 21.54 -1.18
C PHE A 133 -1.57 22.51 -0.05
N SER A 134 -1.91 22.12 1.18
CA SER A 134 -1.69 22.96 2.37
C SER A 134 -0.39 22.64 3.10
N ASP A 135 0.27 21.54 2.75
CA ASP A 135 1.60 21.22 3.25
C ASP A 135 2.64 22.13 2.58
N PRO A 136 3.28 23.07 3.32
CA PRO A 136 4.32 23.93 2.77
C PRO A 136 5.57 23.15 2.35
N ASP A 137 5.77 21.94 2.86
CA ASP A 137 6.89 21.07 2.49
C ASP A 137 6.55 20.12 1.35
N LEU A 138 5.44 20.29 0.64
CA LEU A 138 5.06 19.41 -0.46
C LEU A 138 6.19 19.28 -1.49
N ASN A 139 6.73 18.06 -1.62
CA ASN A 139 7.87 17.78 -2.49
C ASN A 139 7.42 17.11 -3.79
N THR A 140 7.93 17.56 -4.93
CA THR A 140 7.68 16.97 -6.26
C THR A 140 7.86 15.45 -6.29
N VAL A 141 8.87 14.91 -5.60
CA VAL A 141 9.13 13.46 -5.54
C VAL A 141 7.94 12.74 -4.90
N PHE A 142 7.41 13.27 -3.80
CA PHE A 142 6.24 12.72 -3.12
C PHE A 142 5.00 12.73 -4.04
N CYS A 143 4.75 13.86 -4.71
CA CYS A 143 3.64 13.97 -5.65
C CYS A 143 3.72 12.93 -6.78
N VAL A 144 4.91 12.76 -7.37
CA VAL A 144 5.12 11.77 -8.43
C VAL A 144 4.91 10.35 -7.92
N LEU A 145 5.39 10.02 -6.72
CA LEU A 145 5.22 8.67 -6.16
C LEU A 145 3.75 8.32 -5.91
N ASN A 146 2.94 9.25 -5.41
CA ASN A 146 1.49 9.03 -5.26
C ASN A 146 0.80 8.83 -6.62
N VAL A 147 1.13 9.66 -7.62
CA VAL A 147 0.62 9.43 -8.99
C VAL A 147 1.02 8.05 -9.52
N LEU A 148 2.28 7.63 -9.31
CA LEU A 148 2.76 6.32 -9.74
C LEU A 148 2.13 5.15 -8.97
N LEU A 149 1.65 5.37 -7.74
CA LEU A 149 1.07 4.32 -6.89
C LEU A 149 -0.18 3.69 -7.53
N LEU A 150 -1.11 4.50 -8.04
CA LEU A 150 -2.34 4.00 -8.67
C LEU A 150 -2.35 4.00 -10.20
N LEU A 151 -1.26 4.45 -10.83
CA LEU A 151 -1.11 4.35 -12.28
C LEU A 151 -1.25 2.90 -12.81
N PRO A 152 -0.63 1.87 -12.20
CA PRO A 152 -0.80 0.50 -12.65
C PRO A 152 -2.25 0.01 -12.55
N LEU A 153 -3.01 0.42 -11.52
CA LEU A 153 -4.43 0.09 -11.41
C LEU A 153 -5.24 0.64 -12.59
N GLY A 154 -4.97 1.87 -12.99
CA GLY A 154 -5.59 2.51 -14.15
C GLY A 154 -5.33 1.78 -15.47
N VAL A 155 -4.23 1.04 -15.57
CA VAL A 155 -3.92 0.16 -16.72
C VAL A 155 -4.59 -1.21 -16.57
N LEU A 156 -4.49 -1.82 -15.39
CA LEU A 156 -4.92 -3.20 -15.14
C LEU A 156 -6.44 -3.38 -15.19
N LEU A 157 -7.21 -2.44 -14.62
CA LEU A 157 -8.67 -2.50 -14.59
C LEU A 157 -9.31 -2.61 -15.99
N PRO A 158 -9.07 -1.67 -16.93
CA PRO A 158 -9.64 -1.73 -18.27
C PRO A 158 -9.07 -2.87 -19.15
N ALA A 159 -7.89 -3.38 -18.78
CA ALA A 159 -7.27 -4.54 -19.42
C ALA A 159 -7.92 -5.87 -18.98
N LEU A 160 -8.34 -5.99 -17.72
CA LEU A 160 -8.99 -7.17 -17.16
C LEU A 160 -10.51 -7.19 -17.44
N TRP A 161 -11.15 -6.03 -17.44
CA TRP A 161 -12.60 -5.91 -17.50
C TRP A 161 -13.06 -4.75 -18.39
N GLU A 162 -13.95 -5.04 -19.33
CA GLU A 162 -14.42 -4.07 -20.33
C GLU A 162 -15.13 -2.85 -19.75
N ARG A 163 -15.92 -3.04 -18.68
CA ARG A 163 -16.66 -1.93 -18.05
C ARG A 163 -15.76 -0.79 -17.56
N PHE A 164 -14.50 -1.09 -17.24
CA PHE A 164 -13.52 -0.11 -16.79
C PHE A 164 -12.89 0.70 -17.92
N ARG A 165 -13.18 0.36 -19.18
CA ARG A 165 -12.77 1.23 -20.30
C ARG A 165 -13.53 2.56 -20.29
N SER A 166 -14.69 2.59 -19.64
CA SER A 166 -15.36 3.84 -19.26
C SER A 166 -14.57 4.54 -18.14
N PRO A 167 -14.26 5.84 -18.29
CA PRO A 167 -13.41 6.54 -17.33
C PRO A 167 -14.06 6.61 -15.95
N TRP A 168 -15.38 6.73 -15.88
CA TRP A 168 -16.12 6.82 -14.61
C TRP A 168 -15.94 5.59 -13.73
N HIS A 169 -15.95 4.37 -14.32
CA HIS A 169 -15.77 3.14 -13.56
C HIS A 169 -14.33 2.99 -13.05
N THR A 170 -13.34 3.33 -13.89
CA THR A 170 -11.92 3.26 -13.50
C THR A 170 -11.59 4.28 -12.43
N LEU A 171 -12.05 5.53 -12.58
CA LEU A 171 -11.85 6.56 -11.58
C LEU A 171 -12.55 6.22 -10.28
N ALA A 172 -13.81 5.77 -10.30
CA ALA A 172 -14.54 5.41 -9.08
C ALA A 172 -13.85 4.30 -8.28
N TYR A 173 -13.27 3.30 -8.95
CA TYR A 173 -12.54 2.23 -8.27
C TYR A 173 -11.15 2.67 -7.80
N GLY A 174 -10.44 3.48 -8.58
CA GLY A 174 -9.15 4.02 -8.16
C GLY A 174 -9.27 4.97 -6.97
N SER A 175 -10.20 5.94 -7.03
CA SER A 175 -10.47 6.84 -5.91
C SER A 175 -11.05 6.08 -4.71
N GLY A 176 -11.90 5.08 -4.93
CA GLY A 176 -12.42 4.21 -3.88
C GLY A 176 -11.33 3.40 -3.17
N LEU A 177 -10.36 2.83 -3.91
CA LEU A 177 -9.20 2.16 -3.32
C LEU A 177 -8.33 3.15 -2.53
N SER A 178 -8.01 4.30 -3.11
CA SER A 178 -7.22 5.33 -2.43
C SER A 178 -7.90 5.76 -1.13
N LEU A 179 -9.20 6.07 -1.17
CA LEU A 179 -9.97 6.45 0.01
C LEU A 179 -9.99 5.34 1.06
N THR A 180 -10.11 4.08 0.63
CA THR A 180 -10.06 2.93 1.55
C THR A 180 -8.72 2.82 2.26
N VAL A 181 -7.61 3.06 1.56
CA VAL A 181 -6.27 3.08 2.14
C VAL A 181 -6.11 4.25 3.10
N GLU A 182 -6.47 5.47 2.69
CA GLU A 182 -6.44 6.67 3.53
C GLU A 182 -7.24 6.48 4.83
N LEU A 183 -8.49 6.04 4.73
CA LEU A 183 -9.34 5.81 5.91
C LEU A 183 -8.78 4.73 6.83
N SER A 184 -8.10 3.71 6.28
CA SER A 184 -7.45 2.70 7.11
C SER A 184 -6.28 3.26 7.90
N GLN A 185 -5.55 4.25 7.38
CA GLN A 185 -4.37 4.84 8.01
C GLN A 185 -4.72 5.69 9.23
N LEU A 186 -5.94 6.23 9.30
CA LEU A 186 -6.45 6.85 10.54
C LEU A 186 -6.42 5.88 11.74
N LEU A 187 -6.54 4.57 11.49
CA LEU A 187 -6.54 3.56 12.54
C LEU A 187 -5.15 3.29 13.11
N ASN A 188 -4.08 3.64 12.39
CA ASN A 188 -2.70 3.42 12.81
C ASN A 188 -1.91 4.71 13.09
N ARG A 189 -2.61 5.80 13.40
CA ARG A 189 -2.05 7.12 13.77
C ARG A 189 -1.26 7.79 12.66
N ARG A 190 -1.52 7.43 11.41
CA ARG A 190 -0.97 8.12 10.26
C ARG A 190 -1.89 9.28 9.90
N ARG A 191 -1.26 10.36 9.42
CA ARG A 191 -1.98 11.50 8.86
C ARG A 191 -2.59 11.06 7.53
N THR A 192 -3.84 11.42 7.34
CA THR A 192 -4.58 11.24 6.08
C THR A 192 -4.69 12.59 5.40
N ASP A 193 -4.21 12.65 4.16
CA ASP A 193 -4.12 13.89 3.40
C ASP A 193 -4.98 13.79 2.12
N VAL A 194 -5.84 14.80 1.90
CA VAL A 194 -6.66 14.86 0.68
C VAL A 194 -5.80 14.90 -0.60
N ASP A 195 -4.56 15.37 -0.49
CA ASP A 195 -3.59 15.42 -1.58
C ASP A 195 -3.23 14.03 -2.08
N ASP A 196 -3.09 13.05 -1.18
CA ASP A 196 -2.79 11.66 -1.54
C ASP A 196 -3.94 11.07 -2.35
N LEU A 197 -5.19 11.30 -1.92
CA LEU A 197 -6.39 10.91 -2.65
C LEU A 197 -6.45 11.51 -4.06
N LEU A 198 -6.14 12.81 -4.19
CA LEU A 198 -6.16 13.51 -5.47
C LEU A 198 -5.06 13.01 -6.41
N LEU A 199 -3.83 12.86 -5.92
CA LEU A 199 -2.68 12.41 -6.69
C LEU A 199 -2.83 10.95 -7.13
N ASN A 200 -3.31 10.08 -6.25
CA ASN A 200 -3.64 8.68 -6.57
C ASN A 200 -4.76 8.59 -7.62
N THR A 201 -5.77 9.44 -7.53
CA THR A 201 -6.84 9.51 -8.54
C THR A 201 -6.31 9.99 -9.89
N LEU A 202 -5.39 10.96 -9.90
CA LEU A 202 -4.68 11.39 -11.11
C LEU A 202 -3.84 10.26 -11.70
N GLY A 203 -3.14 9.49 -10.87
CA GLY A 203 -2.43 8.27 -11.27
C GLY A 203 -3.33 7.30 -12.02
N THR A 204 -4.49 7.00 -11.44
CA THR A 204 -5.51 6.13 -12.04
C THR A 204 -5.95 6.66 -13.42
N LEU A 205 -6.19 7.96 -13.54
CA LEU A 205 -6.55 8.60 -14.82
C LEU A 205 -5.44 8.42 -15.87
N LEU A 206 -4.19 8.70 -15.50
CA LEU A 206 -3.04 8.56 -16.40
C LEU A 206 -2.86 7.10 -16.85
N GLY A 207 -3.02 6.14 -15.94
CA GLY A 207 -3.00 4.71 -16.26
C GLY A 207 -4.06 4.33 -17.32
N LEU A 208 -5.29 4.84 -17.18
CA LEU A 208 -6.35 4.62 -18.15
C LEU A 208 -6.00 5.22 -19.53
N LEU A 209 -5.42 6.41 -19.55
CA LEU A 209 -4.97 7.06 -20.79
C LEU A 209 -3.87 6.25 -21.47
N LEU A 210 -2.89 5.74 -20.71
CA LEU A 210 -1.84 4.86 -21.21
C LEU A 210 -2.41 3.57 -21.80
N TYR A 211 -3.39 2.95 -21.13
CA TYR A 211 -4.08 1.77 -21.65
C TYR A 211 -4.79 2.05 -22.99
N ARG A 212 -5.50 3.17 -23.08
CA ARG A 212 -6.18 3.59 -24.32
C ARG A 212 -5.20 3.85 -25.45
N LEU A 213 -4.08 4.52 -25.15
CA LEU A 213 -3.00 4.76 -26.10
C LEU A 213 -2.40 3.44 -26.60
N TYR A 214 -2.10 2.51 -25.70
CA TYR A 214 -1.59 1.18 -26.03
C TYR A 214 -2.55 0.42 -26.97
N CYS A 215 -3.85 0.41 -26.65
CA CYS A 215 -4.87 -0.22 -27.49
C CYS A 215 -4.94 0.41 -28.89
N ARG A 216 -4.84 1.73 -28.99
CA ARG A 216 -4.85 2.47 -30.26
C ARG A 216 -3.62 2.16 -31.11
N ILE A 217 -2.43 2.14 -30.51
CA ILE A 217 -1.16 1.83 -31.21
C ILE A 217 -1.15 0.37 -31.69
N ARG A 218 -1.58 -0.57 -30.83
CA ARG A 218 -1.57 -2.01 -31.14
C ARG A 218 -2.77 -2.47 -31.98
N ARG A 219 -3.72 -1.59 -32.30
CA ARG A 219 -4.97 -1.90 -33.01
C ARG A 219 -5.63 -3.16 -32.47
N LEU A 220 -5.71 -3.28 -31.15
CA LEU A 220 -6.26 -4.48 -30.52
C LEU A 220 -7.71 -4.67 -30.98
N PRO A 221 -8.11 -5.92 -31.29
CA PRO A 221 -9.47 -6.20 -31.71
C PRO A 221 -10.46 -5.81 -30.61
N ALA A 222 -11.74 -5.69 -31.02
CA ALA A 222 -12.81 -5.49 -30.07
C ALA A 222 -12.74 -6.55 -28.96
N PRO A 223 -13.07 -6.19 -27.72
CA PRO A 223 -12.95 -7.10 -26.58
C PRO A 223 -13.82 -8.34 -26.74
N GLU A 224 -13.32 -9.45 -26.22
CA GLU A 224 -14.11 -10.65 -26.02
C GLU A 224 -14.96 -10.44 -24.76
N PRO A 225 -16.31 -10.40 -24.87
CA PRO A 225 -17.17 -10.21 -23.72
C PRO A 225 -16.85 -11.25 -22.64
N GLY A 226 -16.68 -10.76 -21.41
CA GLY A 226 -16.46 -11.62 -20.25
C GLY A 226 -17.65 -12.57 -20.01
N PRO A 227 -17.48 -13.58 -19.13
CA PRO A 227 -18.57 -14.52 -18.86
C PRO A 227 -19.81 -13.79 -18.29
N PRO A 228 -21.04 -14.24 -18.61
CA PRO A 228 -22.28 -13.58 -18.19
C PRO A 228 -22.42 -13.41 -16.67
N ALA A 229 -21.84 -14.34 -15.91
CA ALA A 229 -21.84 -14.35 -14.45
C ALA A 229 -20.42 -14.11 -13.88
N ALA A 230 -19.64 -13.23 -14.50
CA ALA A 230 -18.31 -12.86 -14.01
C ALA A 230 -18.36 -12.40 -12.55
N LEU A 231 -17.36 -12.81 -11.77
CA LEU A 231 -17.21 -12.35 -10.40
C LEU A 231 -17.05 -10.82 -10.40
N ALA A 232 -17.72 -10.14 -9.46
CA ALA A 232 -17.65 -8.69 -9.35
C ALA A 232 -16.18 -8.23 -9.22
N PRO A 233 -15.71 -7.31 -10.07
CA PRO A 233 -14.33 -6.79 -10.03
C PRO A 233 -13.93 -6.24 -8.66
N ALA A 234 -14.88 -5.65 -7.93
CA ALA A 234 -14.69 -5.16 -6.57
C ALA A 234 -14.19 -6.24 -5.60
N LEU A 235 -14.58 -7.51 -5.79
CA LEU A 235 -14.16 -8.60 -4.91
C LEU A 235 -12.66 -8.88 -5.02
N TYR A 236 -12.05 -8.67 -6.19
CA TYR A 236 -10.60 -8.84 -6.38
C TYR A 236 -9.77 -7.80 -5.62
N ILE A 237 -10.37 -6.68 -5.20
CA ILE A 237 -9.73 -5.63 -4.39
C ILE A 237 -10.17 -5.76 -2.93
N ALA A 238 -11.47 -5.91 -2.68
CA ALA A 238 -12.05 -5.92 -1.34
C ALA A 238 -11.62 -7.16 -0.54
N VAL A 239 -11.60 -8.36 -1.13
CA VAL A 239 -11.21 -9.59 -0.41
C VAL A 239 -9.77 -9.52 0.12
N PRO A 240 -8.73 -9.25 -0.69
CA PRO A 240 -7.37 -9.15 -0.15
C PRO A 240 -7.21 -8.00 0.84
N PHE A 241 -7.87 -6.85 0.62
CA PHE A 241 -7.85 -5.75 1.58
C PHE A 241 -8.45 -6.15 2.92
N LEU A 242 -9.66 -6.73 2.93
CA LEU A 242 -10.36 -7.14 4.15
C LEU A 242 -9.62 -8.26 4.87
N CYS A 243 -9.09 -9.24 4.14
CA CYS A 243 -8.28 -10.30 4.75
C CYS A 243 -7.02 -9.74 5.39
N ARG A 244 -6.30 -8.83 4.72
CA ARG A 244 -5.18 -8.13 5.35
C ARG A 244 -5.64 -7.36 6.58
N PHE A 245 -6.68 -6.54 6.46
CA PHE A 245 -7.22 -5.71 7.53
C PHE A 245 -7.60 -6.52 8.78
N LEU A 246 -8.25 -7.67 8.61
CA LEU A 246 -8.76 -8.49 9.70
C LEU A 246 -7.74 -9.49 10.25
N LEU A 247 -6.83 -9.98 9.42
CA LEU A 247 -5.91 -11.05 9.80
C LEU A 247 -4.53 -10.51 10.17
N TYR A 248 -3.99 -9.54 9.44
CA TYR A 248 -2.61 -9.08 9.63
C TYR A 248 -2.43 -8.34 10.96
N ASN A 249 -1.73 -8.98 11.90
CA ASN A 249 -1.40 -8.47 13.23
C ASN A 249 0.12 -8.30 13.37
N GLU A 250 0.66 -7.21 12.80
CA GLU A 250 2.09 -6.90 12.84
C GLU A 250 2.63 -6.93 14.28
N TRP A 251 1.97 -6.20 15.19
CA TRP A 251 2.41 -6.06 16.58
C TRP A 251 2.30 -7.35 17.39
N GLY A 252 1.25 -8.13 17.20
CA GLY A 252 1.09 -9.42 17.88
C GLY A 252 2.16 -10.42 17.46
N LEU A 253 2.46 -10.49 16.16
CA LEU A 253 3.54 -11.34 15.65
C LEU A 253 4.92 -10.82 16.11
N ALA A 254 5.14 -9.51 16.05
CA ALA A 254 6.36 -8.90 16.56
C ALA A 254 6.58 -9.20 18.04
N LYS A 255 5.52 -9.12 18.86
CA LYS A 255 5.60 -9.48 20.29
C LYS A 255 6.04 -10.94 20.50
N LEU A 256 5.49 -11.85 19.69
CA LEU A 256 5.85 -13.28 19.74
C LEU A 256 7.30 -13.53 19.31
N LEU A 257 7.78 -12.84 18.27
CA LEU A 257 9.10 -13.04 17.70
C LEU A 257 10.23 -12.34 18.49
N TYR A 258 9.92 -11.18 19.09
CA TYR A 258 10.90 -10.33 19.78
C TYR A 258 10.81 -10.39 21.30
N GLY A 259 9.78 -11.02 21.87
CA GLY A 259 9.72 -11.38 23.29
C GLY A 259 9.53 -10.22 24.28
N PHE A 260 8.97 -9.09 23.85
CA PHE A 260 8.68 -7.93 24.72
C PHE A 260 7.23 -7.89 25.25
#